data_AF-W1XZ96-F1
#
_entry.id   AF-W1XZ96-F1
#
_cell.length_a   1.000
_cell.length_b   1.000
_cell.length_c   1.000
_cell.angle_alpha   90.00
_cell.angle_beta   90.00
_cell.angle_gamma   90.00
#
_symmetry.space_group_name_H-M   'P 1'
#
loop_
_entity.id
_entity.type
_entity.pdbx_description
1 polymer ?
#
loop_
_entity_poly.entity_id
_entity_poly.type
_entity_poly.pdbx_seq_one_letter_code
_entity_poly.pdbx_strand_id
1 'polypeptide(L)'
;SVMKVAFLLSVAGGIMLVVAAAFVWFMLDAMHVFSTIQNLVGTVMESESNSFTALLEYMKFSRAVSMATIIAVINIILTTALATVGAFLYNVTA
;
A
#
# COMPACT_ATOMS: atom_id res chain seq x y z
N SER A 1 20.92 11.48 -17.72
CA SER A 1 20.08 10.58 -18.54
C SER A 1 18.72 10.46 -17.89
N VAL A 2 17.66 10.67 -18.66
CA VAL A 2 16.25 10.63 -18.23
C VAL A 2 15.91 9.30 -17.53
N MET A 3 16.51 8.19 -17.98
CA MET A 3 16.33 6.86 -17.37
C MET A 3 16.77 6.81 -15.89
N LYS A 4 17.89 7.44 -15.52
CA LYS A 4 18.38 7.42 -14.12
C LYS A 4 17.53 8.29 -13.21
N VAL A 5 17.06 9.44 -13.71
CA VAL A 5 16.20 10.36 -12.94
C VAL A 5 14.80 9.77 -12.76
N ALA A 6 14.24 9.16 -13.81
CA ALA A 6 12.96 8.48 -13.75
C ALA A 6 12.97 7.28 -12.79
N PHE A 7 14.06 6.50 -12.78
CA PHE A 7 14.22 5.41 -11.82
C PHE A 7 14.24 5.90 -10.37
N LEU A 8 15.03 6.93 -10.07
CA LEU A 8 15.08 7.52 -8.72
C LEU A 8 13.74 8.11 -8.28
N LEU A 9 13.05 8.82 -9.18
CA LEU A 9 11.73 9.40 -8.90
C LEU A 9 10.68 8.32 -8.64
N SER A 10 10.70 7.24 -9.42
CA SER A 10 9.80 6.10 -9.25
C SER A 10 10.00 5.43 -7.89
N VAL A 11 11.26 5.17 -7.50
CA VAL A 11 11.61 4.60 -6.19
C VAL A 11 11.17 5.52 -5.05
N ALA A 12 11.41 6.83 -5.17
CA ALA A 12 10.97 7.80 -4.15
C ALA A 12 9.44 7.80 -3.97
N GLY A 13 8.68 7.74 -5.08
CA GLY A 13 7.22 7.63 -5.04
C GLY A 13 6.73 6.33 -4.39
N GLY A 14 7.40 5.20 -4.68
CA GLY A 14 7.07 3.93 -4.04
C GLY A 14 7.34 3.91 -2.54
N ILE A 15 8.47 4.46 -2.08
CA ILE A 15 8.77 4.59 -0.65
C ILE A 15 7.74 5.50 0.03
N MET A 16 7.39 6.63 -0.59
CA MET A 16 6.38 7.55 -0.08
C MET A 16 5.02 6.86 0.12
N LEU A 17 4.59 6.00 -0.81
CA LEU A 17 3.36 5.23 -0.67
C LEU A 17 3.39 4.26 0.52
N VAL A 18 4.52 3.57 0.74
CA VAL A 18 4.65 2.65 1.90
C VAL A 18 4.58 3.42 3.21
N VAL A 19 5.28 4.57 3.29
CA VAL A 19 5.24 5.44 4.47
C VAL A 19 3.84 6.01 4.69
N ALA A 20 3.16 6.44 3.64
CA ALA A 20 1.78 6.94 3.72
C ALA A 20 0.82 5.84 4.21
N ALA A 21 0.94 4.62 3.70
CA ALA A 21 0.12 3.49 4.14
C ALA A 21 0.36 3.14 5.63
N ALA A 22 1.62 3.14 6.06
CA ALA A 22 1.96 2.95 7.47
C ALA A 22 1.37 4.08 8.34
N PHE A 23 1.48 5.33 7.90
CA PHE A 23 0.93 6.49 8.61
C PHE A 23 -0.59 6.41 8.75
N VAL A 24 -1.31 6.06 7.69
CA VAL A 24 -2.77 5.84 7.74
C VAL A 24 -3.12 4.73 8.70
N TRP A 25 -2.38 3.61 8.69
CA TRP A 25 -2.60 2.52 9.64
C TRP A 25 -2.43 2.97 11.09
N PHE A 26 -1.35 3.70 11.39
CA PHE A 26 -1.10 4.24 12.74
C PHE A 26 -2.19 5.22 13.16
N MET A 27 -2.70 6.04 12.25
CA MET A 27 -3.76 7.00 12.53
C MET A 27 -5.09 6.28 12.85
N LEU A 28 -5.40 5.19 12.14
CA LEU A 28 -6.57 4.34 12.43
C LEU A 28 -6.43 3.61 13.77
N ASP A 29 -5.23 3.15 14.11
CA ASP A 29 -4.91 2.53 15.40
C ASP A 29 -5.04 3.53 16.56
N ALA A 30 -4.49 4.74 16.39
CA ALA A 30 -4.60 5.82 17.37
C ALA A 30 -6.05 6.29 17.61
N MET A 31 -6.92 6.19 16.61
CA MET A 31 -8.36 6.44 16.75
C MET A 31 -9.13 5.24 17.34
N HIS A 32 -8.45 4.18 17.75
CA HIS A 32 -9.05 2.96 18.31
C HIS A 32 -10.06 2.28 17.36
N VAL A 33 -9.94 2.46 16.04
CA VAL A 33 -10.86 1.87 15.06
C VAL A 33 -10.82 0.35 15.13
N PHE A 34 -9.62 -0.24 15.25
CA PHE A 34 -9.44 -1.69 15.38
C PHE A 34 -10.00 -2.27 16.68
N SER A 35 -10.01 -1.49 17.77
CA SER A 35 -10.62 -1.88 19.04
C SER A 35 -12.15 -1.84 18.95
N THR A 36 -12.71 -0.79 18.33
CA THR A 36 -14.15 -0.67 18.09
C THR A 36 -14.66 -1.83 17.24
N ILE A 37 -13.93 -2.22 16.19
CA ILE A 37 -14.29 -3.38 15.36
C ILE A 37 -14.28 -4.67 16.17
N GLN A 38 -13.25 -4.91 17.00
CA GLN A 38 -13.19 -6.11 17.86
C GLN A 38 -14.35 -6.15 18.87
N ASN A 39 -14.70 -5.02 19.47
CA ASN A 39 -15.81 -4.95 20.43
C ASN A 39 -17.18 -5.18 19.75
N LEU A 40 -17.37 -4.63 18.54
CA LEU A 40 -18.60 -4.85 17.77
C LEU A 40 -18.75 -6.33 17.39
N VAL A 41 -17.64 -6.99 17.05
CA VAL A 41 -17.61 -8.42 16.72
C VAL A 41 -17.91 -9.28 17.94
N GLY A 42 -17.27 -8.99 19.08
CA GLY A 42 -17.52 -9.71 20.32
C GLY A 42 -18.95 -9.55 20.84
N THR A 43 -19.62 -8.43 20.51
CA THR A 43 -21.02 -8.19 20.93
C THR A 43 -22.03 -8.79 19.97
N VAL A 44 -21.73 -8.85 18.66
CA VAL A 44 -22.68 -9.32 17.63
C VAL A 44 -22.54 -10.82 17.34
N MET A 45 -21.37 -11.42 17.62
CA MET A 45 -21.08 -12.81 17.27
C MET A 45 -20.72 -13.63 18.51
N GLU A 46 -21.74 -14.03 19.26
CA GLU A 46 -21.60 -15.00 20.38
C GLU A 46 -21.29 -16.43 19.89
N SER A 47 -21.19 -16.69 18.58
CA SER A 47 -20.87 -18.03 18.04
C SER A 47 -20.27 -17.98 16.63
N GLU A 48 -19.05 -18.50 16.50
CA GLU A 48 -18.44 -19.11 15.29
C GLU A 48 -18.56 -18.37 13.93
N SER A 49 -17.74 -17.33 13.71
CA SER A 49 -17.36 -17.01 12.33
C SER A 49 -15.84 -16.88 12.16
N ASN A 50 -15.23 -17.98 11.68
CA ASN A 50 -13.81 -18.02 11.29
C ASN A 50 -13.44 -16.97 10.22
N SER A 51 -14.42 -16.50 9.44
CA SER A 51 -14.25 -15.48 8.41
C SER A 51 -13.90 -14.10 8.96
N PHE A 52 -14.44 -13.72 10.13
CA PHE A 52 -14.17 -12.41 10.71
C PHE A 52 -12.80 -12.38 11.41
N THR A 53 -12.41 -13.48 12.05
CA THR A 53 -11.05 -13.66 12.60
C THR A 53 -10.00 -13.54 11.51
N ALA A 54 -10.25 -14.10 10.32
CA ALA A 54 -9.38 -13.92 9.16
C ALA A 54 -9.30 -12.43 8.75
N LEU A 55 -10.41 -11.70 8.77
CA LEU A 55 -10.46 -10.28 8.43
C LEU A 55 -9.66 -9.41 9.42
N LEU A 56 -9.78 -9.69 10.72
CA LEU A 56 -8.95 -9.07 11.76
C LEU A 56 -7.46 -9.35 11.55
N GLU A 57 -7.12 -10.56 11.09
CA GLU A 57 -5.75 -10.93 10.74
C GLU A 57 -5.22 -10.18 9.52
N TYR A 58 -6.07 -9.89 8.53
CA TYR A 58 -5.72 -9.03 7.39
C TYR A 58 -5.54 -7.55 7.76
N MET A 59 -6.18 -7.07 8.82
CA MET A 59 -6.02 -5.69 9.29
C MET A 59 -4.79 -5.46 10.18
N LYS A 60 -4.04 -6.51 10.56
CA LYS A 60 -2.80 -6.39 11.33
C LYS A 60 -1.79 -5.53 10.58
N PHE A 61 -1.05 -4.69 11.31
CA PHE A 61 0.00 -3.81 10.77
C PHE A 61 0.92 -4.50 9.77
N SER A 62 1.45 -5.66 10.16
CA SER A 62 2.37 -6.45 9.34
C SER A 62 1.77 -6.81 7.97
N ARG A 63 0.48 -7.19 7.96
CA ARG A 63 -0.21 -7.57 6.72
C ARG A 63 -0.53 -6.33 5.87
N ALA A 64 -1.02 -5.26 6.49
CA ALA A 64 -1.32 -4.00 5.81
C ALA A 64 -0.07 -3.39 5.14
N VAL A 65 1.05 -3.34 5.86
CA VAL A 65 2.33 -2.83 5.33
C VAL A 65 2.89 -3.76 4.26
N SER A 66 2.78 -5.09 4.42
CA SER A 66 3.23 -6.04 3.39
C SER A 66 2.46 -5.86 2.07
N MET A 67 1.14 -5.66 2.13
CA MET A 67 0.31 -5.43 0.95
C MET A 67 0.65 -4.08 0.30
N ALA A 68 0.79 -3.02 1.10
CA ALA A 68 1.21 -1.71 0.61
C ALA A 68 2.59 -1.77 -0.07
N THR A 69 3.52 -2.57 0.45
CA THR A 69 4.84 -2.78 -0.14
C THR A 69 4.75 -3.46 -1.50
N ILE A 70 3.93 -4.51 -1.64
CA ILE A 70 3.73 -5.20 -2.92
C ILE A 70 3.15 -4.23 -3.97
N ILE A 71 2.12 -3.47 -3.59
CA ILE A 71 1.51 -2.47 -4.48
C ILE A 71 2.52 -1.39 -4.87
N ALA A 72 3.35 -0.93 -3.92
CA ALA A 72 4.39 0.06 -4.18
C ALA A 72 5.42 -0.46 -5.20
N VAL A 73 5.87 -1.71 -5.07
CA VAL A 73 6.81 -2.33 -6.02
C VAL A 73 6.21 -2.39 -7.42
N ILE A 74 4.95 -2.81 -7.54
CA ILE A 74 4.25 -2.87 -8.85
C ILE A 74 4.16 -1.46 -9.46
N ASN A 75 3.80 -0.45 -8.67
CA ASN A 75 3.73 0.93 -9.14
C ASN A 75 5.11 1.45 -9.61
N ILE A 76 6.18 1.16 -8.88
CA ILE A 76 7.53 1.54 -9.29
C ILE A 76 7.86 0.99 -10.69
N ILE A 77 7.53 -0.28 -10.92
CA ILE A 77 7.80 -0.96 -12.19
C ILE A 77 6.98 -0.31 -13.31
N LEU A 78 5.68 -0.09 -13.09
CA LEU A 78 4.79 0.52 -14.09
C LEU A 78 5.23 1.94 -14.45
N THR A 79 5.53 2.78 -13.46
CA THR A 79 5.96 4.17 -13.69
C THR A 79 7.32 4.23 -14.40
N THR A 80 8.24 3.32 -14.07
CA THR A 80 9.55 3.24 -14.75
C THR A 80 9.40 2.78 -16.20
N ALA A 81 8.55 1.78 -16.45
CA ALA A 81 8.24 1.31 -17.80
C ALA A 81 7.60 2.43 -18.64
N LEU A 82 6.61 3.13 -18.08
CA LEU A 82 5.95 4.25 -18.74
C LEU A 82 6.91 5.41 -19.05
N ALA A 83 7.81 5.74 -18.11
CA ALA A 83 8.83 6.76 -18.32
C ALA A 83 9.84 6.36 -19.42
N THR A 84 10.18 5.07 -19.52
CA THR A 84 11.05 4.54 -20.57
C THR A 84 10.38 4.65 -21.94
N VAL A 85 9.10 4.29 -22.05
CA VAL A 85 8.31 4.45 -23.28
C VAL A 85 8.17 5.92 -23.65
N GLY A 86 7.84 6.80 -22.69
CA GLY A 86 7.71 8.24 -22.92
C GLY A 86 9.01 8.89 -23.40
N ALA A 87 10.16 8.47 -22.85
CA ALA A 87 11.47 8.93 -23.30
C ALA A 87 11.79 8.45 -24.73
N PHE A 88 11.42 7.21 -25.08
CA PHE A 88 11.55 6.69 -26.44
C PHE A 88 10.67 7.47 -27.43
N LEU A 89 9.41 7.74 -27.07
CA LEU A 89 8.50 8.51 -27.90
C LEU A 89 8.99 9.94 -28.12
N TYR A 90 9.43 10.63 -27.06
CA TYR A 90 10.02 11.97 -27.17
C TYR A 90 11.26 11.97 -28.06
N ASN A 91 12.09 10.94 -27.97
CA ASN A 91 13.28 10.83 -28.80
C ASN A 91 12.98 10.52 -30.29
N VAL A 92 11.78 10.01 -30.60
CA VAL A 92 11.32 9.74 -31.98
C VAL A 92 10.54 10.91 -32.57
N THR A 93 9.83 11.68 -31.75
CA THR A 93 9.07 12.86 -32.20
C THR A 93 9.88 14.16 -32.19
N ALA A 94 10.99 14.21 -31.45
CA ALA A 94 12.01 15.26 -31.54
C ALA A 94 13.01 14.96 -32.66
#